data_AF-A0A846XV96-F1
#
_entry.id   AF-A0A846XV96-F1
#
_cell.length_a   1.000
_cell.length_b   1.000
_cell.length_c   1.000
_cell.angle_alpha   90.00
_cell.angle_beta   90.00
_cell.angle_gamma   90.00
#
_symmetry.space_group_name_H-M   'P 1'
#
loop_
_entity.id
_entity.type
_entity.pdbx_description
1 polymer ?
#
loop_
_entity_poly.entity_id
_entity_poly.type
_entity_poly.pdbx_seq_one_letter_code
_entity_poly.pdbx_strand_id
1 'polypeptide(L)'
;MWIRKHSARYGVKVPHDSPTASGASASPEPVLLSLSVPTAAPAGLTDGLVRGAEEQSGAEQSTEAPAPVLDLSLPDERIVEFLVGVAHSDTGFIAATTSGERAVAIVAATAAALCGEDIRAALAEPDIEFLRGLGTGAVQALRDVLLAVRTSEPDAVHAALRVLAR
;
A
#
# COMPACT_ATOMS: atom_id res chain seq x y z
N MET A 1 11.09 32.27 -32.09
CA MET A 1 10.45 32.24 -33.43
C MET A 1 9.33 31.21 -33.37
N TRP A 2 8.11 31.65 -33.07
CA TRP A 2 6.89 30.84 -33.20
C TRP A 2 5.83 31.71 -33.89
N ILE A 3 5.10 31.08 -34.81
CA ILE A 3 4.46 31.67 -35.97
C ILE A 3 3.11 32.28 -35.61
N ARG A 4 2.87 33.51 -36.09
CA ARG A 4 1.53 34.14 -36.20
C ARG A 4 0.77 33.54 -37.39
N LYS A 5 -0.50 33.18 -37.19
CA LYS A 5 -1.57 33.17 -38.22
C LYS A 5 -2.89 32.76 -37.52
N HIS A 6 -4.06 33.33 -37.75
CA HIS A 6 -4.53 34.56 -38.40
C HIS A 6 -5.96 34.81 -37.89
N SER A 7 -6.37 36.07 -37.84
CA SER A 7 -7.71 36.53 -37.45
C SER A 7 -8.82 36.21 -38.47
N ALA A 8 -10.06 36.08 -37.99
CA ALA A 8 -11.31 36.46 -38.67
C ALA A 8 -12.32 36.82 -37.56
N ARG A 9 -12.59 38.09 -37.23
CA ARG A 9 -13.47 39.06 -37.91
C ARG A 9 -14.75 38.46 -38.49
N TYR A 10 -15.81 38.45 -37.70
CA TYR A 10 -17.16 38.81 -38.19
C TYR A 10 -17.85 39.67 -37.13
N GLY A 11 -17.96 40.96 -37.43
CA GLY A 11 -18.91 41.85 -36.79
C GLY A 11 -20.25 41.71 -37.48
N VAL A 12 -21.28 41.39 -36.71
CA VAL A 12 -22.67 41.60 -37.08
C VAL A 12 -23.24 42.52 -36.01
N LYS A 13 -23.55 43.76 -36.41
CA LYS A 13 -24.38 44.69 -35.63
C LYS A 13 -25.82 44.20 -35.73
N VAL A 14 -26.44 43.89 -34.60
CA VAL A 14 -27.90 43.66 -34.50
C VAL A 14 -28.44 44.71 -33.52
N PRO A 15 -29.54 45.41 -33.86
CA PRO A 15 -29.99 46.59 -33.14
C PRO A 15 -30.42 46.34 -31.69
N HIS A 16 -30.19 47.36 -30.85
CA HIS A 16 -30.72 47.46 -29.49
C HIS A 16 -32.22 47.76 -29.56
N ASP A 17 -33.04 46.79 -29.21
CA ASP A 17 -34.40 47.02 -28.75
C ASP A 17 -34.57 46.24 -27.44
N SER A 18 -34.77 46.97 -26.34
CA SER A 18 -35.08 46.39 -25.04
C SER A 18 -36.58 46.51 -24.81
N PRO A 19 -37.24 45.43 -24.41
CA PRO A 19 -38.04 45.54 -23.19
C PRO A 19 -37.91 44.32 -22.27
N THR A 20 -37.56 44.62 -21.01
CA THR A 20 -38.00 43.97 -19.76
C THR A 20 -38.39 42.49 -19.77
N ALA A 21 -37.56 41.63 -19.15
CA ALA A 21 -38.02 40.49 -18.34
C ALA A 21 -36.86 39.91 -17.50
N SER A 22 -37.09 39.86 -16.18
CA SER A 22 -36.66 38.86 -15.20
C SER A 22 -35.44 37.95 -15.49
N GLY A 23 -34.50 37.91 -14.54
CA GLY A 23 -33.67 36.73 -14.32
C GLY A 23 -32.22 37.06 -13.95
N ALA A 24 -31.93 37.07 -12.64
CA ALA A 24 -30.57 37.14 -12.13
C ALA A 24 -29.70 36.01 -12.72
N SER A 25 -28.57 36.36 -13.35
CA SER A 25 -27.52 35.38 -13.68
C SER A 25 -26.79 35.01 -12.40
N ALA A 26 -27.22 33.91 -11.77
CA ALA A 26 -26.47 33.27 -10.71
C ALA A 26 -25.20 32.61 -11.32
N SER A 27 -24.02 32.98 -10.81
CA SER A 27 -22.80 32.20 -11.04
C SER A 27 -23.00 30.78 -10.50
N PRO A 28 -22.46 29.72 -11.14
CA PRO A 28 -22.62 28.36 -10.63
C PRO A 28 -21.97 28.28 -9.26
N GLU A 29 -22.80 28.15 -8.23
CA GLU A 29 -22.40 27.97 -6.85
C GLU A 29 -21.56 26.68 -6.77
N PRO A 30 -20.37 26.68 -6.14
CA PRO A 30 -19.58 25.47 -5.99
C PRO A 30 -20.39 24.48 -5.16
N VAL A 31 -20.88 23.42 -5.81
CA VAL A 31 -21.59 22.34 -5.14
C VAL A 31 -20.58 21.59 -4.28
N LEU A 32 -20.67 21.78 -2.97
CA LEU A 32 -19.88 21.04 -2.00
C LEU A 32 -20.34 19.58 -1.99
N LEU A 33 -19.64 18.73 -2.74
CA LEU A 33 -19.80 17.29 -2.67
C LEU A 33 -19.20 16.80 -1.36
N SER A 34 -20.06 16.37 -0.44
CA SER A 34 -19.62 15.69 0.79
C SER A 34 -19.12 14.29 0.42
N LEU A 35 -17.82 14.16 0.21
CA LEU A 35 -17.15 12.87 0.11
C LEU A 35 -17.12 12.25 1.50
N SER A 36 -18.02 11.29 1.75
CA SER A 36 -17.91 10.42 2.91
C SER A 36 -16.74 9.47 2.64
N VAL A 37 -15.60 9.73 3.26
CA VAL A 37 -14.49 8.78 3.27
C VAL A 37 -14.90 7.66 4.23
N PRO A 38 -14.94 6.38 3.81
CA PRO A 38 -15.15 5.31 4.76
C PRO A 38 -14.06 5.40 5.84
N THR A 39 -14.46 5.52 7.11
CA THR A 39 -13.56 5.25 8.23
C THR A 39 -13.32 3.75 8.20
N ALA A 40 -12.34 3.31 7.41
CA ALA A 40 -11.82 1.96 7.53
C ALA A 40 -11.20 1.86 8.93
N ALA A 41 -11.61 0.85 9.70
CA ALA A 41 -10.90 0.51 10.93
C ALA A 41 -9.41 0.27 10.58
N PRO A 42 -8.46 0.64 11.46
CA PRO A 42 -7.06 0.38 11.18
C PRO A 42 -6.87 -1.13 10.99
N ALA A 43 -6.37 -1.51 9.82
CA ALA A 43 -6.12 -2.91 9.48
C ALA A 43 -5.15 -3.51 10.50
N GLY A 44 -5.52 -4.67 11.06
CA GLY A 44 -4.66 -5.43 11.96
C GLY A 44 -3.40 -5.93 11.24
N LEU A 45 -2.41 -6.37 12.02
CA LEU A 45 -1.12 -6.83 11.50
C LEU A 45 -1.28 -7.91 10.40
N THR A 46 -2.19 -8.86 10.60
CA THR A 46 -2.41 -9.99 9.68
C THR A 46 -3.48 -9.71 8.61
N ASP A 47 -4.17 -8.57 8.68
CA ASP A 47 -5.33 -8.28 7.83
C ASP A 47 -4.92 -8.03 6.37
N GLY A 48 -5.36 -8.89 5.45
CA GLY A 48 -5.00 -8.82 4.03
C GLY A 48 -3.51 -9.05 3.74
N LEU A 49 -2.74 -9.57 4.70
CA LEU A 49 -1.31 -9.79 4.57
C LEU A 49 -0.99 -10.97 3.64
N VAL A 50 -1.77 -12.06 3.71
CA VAL A 50 -1.51 -13.26 2.91
C VAL A 50 -2.21 -13.15 1.57
N ARG A 51 -1.49 -13.49 0.49
CA ARG A 51 -2.00 -13.53 -0.88
C ARG A 51 -1.73 -14.89 -1.50
N GLY A 52 -2.73 -15.44 -2.17
CA GLY A 52 -2.58 -16.66 -2.95
C GLY A 52 -1.61 -16.47 -4.12
N ALA A 53 -0.89 -17.52 -4.49
CA ALA A 53 0.04 -17.47 -5.63
C ALA A 53 -0.67 -17.12 -6.95
N GLU A 54 -1.93 -17.52 -7.13
CA GLU A 54 -2.74 -17.19 -8.31
C GLU A 54 -3.28 -15.75 -8.38
N GLU A 55 -3.39 -15.05 -7.25
CA GLU A 55 -4.03 -13.72 -7.19
C GLU A 55 -3.17 -12.61 -7.83
N GLN A 56 -1.90 -12.88 -8.11
CA GLN A 56 -0.97 -11.89 -8.68
C GLN A 56 -1.11 -11.68 -10.18
N SER A 57 -1.70 -12.63 -10.93
CA SER A 57 -1.90 -12.46 -12.38
C SER A 57 -2.89 -11.33 -12.72
N GLY A 58 -3.62 -10.78 -11.73
CA GLY A 58 -4.53 -9.64 -11.91
C GLY A 58 -3.95 -8.28 -11.51
N ALA A 59 -2.82 -8.23 -10.78
CA ALA A 59 -2.25 -7.00 -10.22
C ALA A 59 -1.31 -6.24 -11.17
N GLU A 60 -1.19 -6.70 -12.42
CA GLU A 60 -0.32 -6.13 -13.47
C GLU A 60 -0.76 -4.73 -13.98
N GLN A 61 -1.66 -4.04 -13.26
CA GLN A 61 -2.29 -2.79 -13.71
C GLN A 61 -1.82 -1.53 -12.97
N SER A 62 -0.84 -1.65 -12.06
CA SER A 62 -0.17 -0.49 -11.48
C SER A 62 1.07 -0.12 -12.31
N THR A 63 1.16 1.13 -12.76
CA THR A 63 2.29 1.71 -13.53
C THR A 63 3.62 1.72 -12.73
N GLU A 64 3.60 1.31 -11.47
CA GLU A 64 4.76 1.23 -10.59
C GLU A 64 5.56 -0.06 -10.81
N ALA A 65 6.88 -0.01 -10.65
CA ALA A 65 7.72 -1.20 -10.74
C ALA A 65 7.26 -2.27 -9.73
N PRO A 66 7.23 -3.56 -10.11
CA PRO A 66 6.78 -4.61 -9.20
C PRO A 66 7.69 -4.66 -7.97
N ALA A 67 7.07 -4.72 -6.79
CA ALA A 67 7.80 -4.82 -5.52
C ALA A 67 8.74 -6.05 -5.52
N PRO A 68 9.94 -5.94 -4.93
CA PRO A 68 10.86 -7.06 -4.83
C PRO A 68 10.22 -8.22 -4.07
N VAL A 69 10.48 -9.44 -4.53
CA VAL A 69 9.99 -10.67 -3.88
C VAL A 69 11.15 -11.41 -3.23
N LEU A 70 11.03 -11.66 -1.92
CA LEU A 70 11.98 -12.41 -1.12
C LEU A 70 11.50 -13.85 -0.96
N ASP A 71 12.26 -14.83 -1.44
CA ASP A 71 12.01 -16.25 -1.17
C ASP A 71 12.54 -16.62 0.23
N LEU A 72 11.64 -17.04 1.13
CA LEU A 72 12.00 -17.44 2.50
C LEU A 72 12.60 -18.84 2.59
N SER A 73 12.75 -19.54 1.45
CA SER A 73 13.51 -20.78 1.35
C SER A 73 15.02 -20.53 1.27
N LEU A 74 15.43 -19.27 1.08
CA LEU A 74 16.84 -18.87 1.11
C LEU A 74 17.43 -19.03 2.52
N PRO A 75 18.75 -19.20 2.64
CA PRO A 75 19.43 -19.20 3.92
C PRO A 75 19.18 -17.91 4.71
N ASP A 76 19.13 -18.02 6.04
CA ASP A 76 18.84 -16.90 6.94
C ASP A 76 19.81 -15.72 6.73
N GLU A 77 21.08 -15.98 6.39
CA GLU A 77 22.05 -14.94 6.08
C GLU A 77 21.61 -14.07 4.90
N ARG A 78 21.01 -14.67 3.86
CA ARG A 78 20.53 -13.96 2.67
C ARG A 78 19.26 -13.17 2.99
N ILE A 79 18.40 -13.71 3.85
CA ILE A 79 17.20 -13.02 4.34
C ILE A 79 17.61 -11.79 5.15
N VAL A 80 18.59 -11.93 6.05
CA VAL A 80 19.12 -10.82 6.87
C VAL A 80 19.75 -9.74 5.98
N GLU A 81 20.62 -10.11 5.04
CA GLU A 81 21.22 -9.16 4.10
C GLU A 81 20.14 -8.37 3.33
N PHE A 82 19.07 -9.05 2.90
CA PHE A 82 17.96 -8.40 2.22
C PHE A 82 17.21 -7.43 3.14
N LEU A 83 16.86 -7.85 4.36
CA LEU A 83 16.14 -7.03 5.33
C LEU A 83 16.93 -5.79 5.76
N VAL A 84 18.25 -5.90 5.89
CA VAL A 84 19.13 -4.73 6.13
C VAL A 84 19.05 -3.74 4.96
N GLY A 85 19.00 -4.24 3.72
CA GLY A 85 18.80 -3.39 2.55
C GLY A 85 17.43 -2.70 2.53
N VAL A 86 16.36 -3.44 2.85
CA VAL A 86 14.99 -2.92 2.89
C VAL A 86 14.81 -1.85 3.98
N ALA A 87 15.45 -2.01 5.14
CA ALA A 87 15.38 -1.01 6.22
C ALA A 87 15.96 0.37 5.82
N HIS A 88 16.70 0.45 4.71
CA HIS A 88 17.21 1.69 4.13
C HIS A 88 16.55 2.04 2.79
N SER A 89 15.54 1.28 2.39
CA SER A 89 14.76 1.50 1.18
C SER A 89 13.42 2.13 1.53
N ASP A 90 12.94 3.00 0.66
CA ASP A 90 11.58 3.56 0.75
C ASP A 90 10.53 2.63 0.10
N THR A 91 10.93 1.41 -0.28
CA THR A 91 10.09 0.42 -0.95
C THR A 91 9.86 -0.82 -0.09
N GLY A 92 8.59 -1.24 -0.01
CA GLY A 92 8.23 -2.51 0.59
C GLY A 92 8.54 -3.71 -0.31
N PHE A 93 8.39 -4.91 0.25
CA PHE A 93 8.65 -6.18 -0.41
C PHE A 93 7.53 -7.19 -0.17
N ILE A 94 7.54 -8.26 -0.97
CA ILE A 94 6.66 -9.42 -0.82
C ILE A 94 7.50 -10.59 -0.34
N ALA A 95 7.10 -11.25 0.75
CA ALA A 95 7.73 -12.49 1.20
C ALA A 95 7.04 -13.69 0.54
N ALA A 96 7.79 -14.63 -0.03
CA ALA A 96 7.25 -15.86 -0.60
C ALA A 96 7.62 -17.05 0.28
N THR A 97 6.62 -17.83 0.71
CA THR A 97 6.83 -19.02 1.54
C THR A 97 5.67 -20.00 1.47
N THR A 98 5.95 -21.26 1.75
CA THR A 98 4.93 -22.29 2.01
C THR A 98 4.82 -22.65 3.50
N SER A 99 5.72 -22.13 4.34
CA SER A 99 5.75 -22.44 5.77
C SER A 99 5.13 -21.32 6.60
N GLY A 100 4.14 -21.68 7.41
CA GLY A 100 3.53 -20.76 8.38
C GLY A 100 4.52 -20.27 9.43
N GLU A 101 5.45 -21.12 9.90
CA GLU A 101 6.49 -20.71 10.85
C GLU A 101 7.42 -19.66 10.23
N ARG A 102 7.81 -19.85 8.96
CA ARG A 102 8.62 -18.88 8.22
C ARG A 102 7.86 -17.57 7.98
N ALA A 103 6.54 -17.63 7.79
CA ALA A 103 5.70 -16.44 7.70
C ALA A 103 5.68 -15.65 9.01
N VAL A 104 5.62 -16.31 10.17
CA VAL A 104 5.72 -15.63 11.47
C VAL A 104 7.13 -15.05 11.67
N ALA A 105 8.16 -15.82 11.33
CA ALA A 105 9.55 -15.41 11.46
C ALA A 105 9.88 -14.17 10.60
N ILE A 106 9.38 -14.07 9.37
CA ILE A 106 9.63 -12.87 8.56
C ILE A 106 8.94 -11.63 9.13
N VAL A 107 7.76 -11.78 9.74
CA VAL A 107 7.07 -10.66 10.40
C VAL A 107 7.89 -10.16 11.58
N ALA A 108 8.40 -11.07 12.41
CA ALA A 108 9.30 -10.75 13.53
C ALA A 108 10.61 -10.11 13.06
N ALA A 109 11.26 -10.70 12.06
CA ALA A 109 12.51 -10.22 11.49
C ALA A 109 12.37 -8.85 10.84
N THR A 110 11.24 -8.58 10.18
CA THR A 110 10.95 -7.26 9.63
C THR A 110 10.78 -6.23 10.74
N ALA A 111 10.07 -6.59 11.82
CA ALA A 111 9.93 -5.69 12.97
C ALA A 111 11.29 -5.41 13.63
N ALA A 112 12.12 -6.43 13.79
CA ALA A 112 13.49 -6.30 14.30
C ALA A 112 14.32 -5.37 13.40
N ALA A 113 14.26 -5.52 12.07
CA ALA A 113 14.97 -4.66 11.13
C ALA A 113 14.55 -3.19 11.26
N LEU A 114 13.26 -2.90 11.42
CA LEU A 114 12.75 -1.53 11.60
C LEU A 114 13.12 -0.94 12.97
N CYS A 115 13.24 -1.78 13.99
CA CYS A 115 13.65 -1.37 15.33
C CYS A 115 15.17 -1.30 15.51
N GLY A 116 15.96 -1.80 14.54
CA GLY A 116 17.42 -1.92 14.68
C GLY A 116 17.86 -3.02 15.64
N GLU A 117 17.02 -4.04 15.85
CA GLU A 117 17.24 -5.19 16.73
C GLU A 117 17.90 -6.36 15.97
N ASP A 118 18.29 -7.43 16.69
CA ASP A 118 18.89 -8.61 16.09
C ASP A 118 17.90 -9.39 15.19
N ILE A 119 18.03 -9.19 13.87
CA ILE A 119 17.24 -9.85 12.83
C ILE A 119 17.43 -11.38 12.86
N ARG A 120 18.64 -11.88 13.16
CA ARG A 120 18.93 -13.32 13.19
C ARG A 120 18.22 -13.98 14.37
N ALA A 121 18.25 -13.32 15.53
CA ALA A 121 17.52 -13.78 16.70
C ALA A 121 16.01 -13.83 16.41
N ALA A 122 15.45 -12.78 15.78
CA ALA A 122 14.03 -12.73 15.44
C ALA A 122 13.59 -13.79 14.41
N LEU A 123 14.48 -14.20 13.50
CA LEU A 123 14.21 -15.31 12.56
C LEU A 123 14.19 -16.67 13.26
N ALA A 124 15.10 -16.88 14.22
CA ALA A 124 15.21 -18.13 14.95
C ALA A 124 14.15 -18.29 16.05
N GLU A 125 13.83 -17.19 16.74
CA GLU A 125 12.91 -17.15 17.87
C GLU A 125 12.02 -15.89 17.77
N PRO A 126 10.87 -16.00 17.07
CA PRO A 126 9.94 -14.87 16.92
C PRO A 126 9.32 -14.44 18.24
N ASP A 127 9.50 -13.17 18.64
CA ASP A 127 8.86 -12.61 19.84
C ASP A 127 7.39 -12.25 19.58
N ILE A 128 6.51 -13.21 19.85
CA ILE A 128 5.06 -13.09 19.66
C ILE A 128 4.45 -12.02 20.57
N GLU A 129 4.94 -11.87 21.79
CA GLU A 129 4.37 -10.91 22.74
C GLU A 129 4.75 -9.47 22.35
N PHE A 130 5.97 -9.25 21.86
CA PHE A 130 6.38 -7.98 21.26
C PHE A 130 5.51 -7.63 20.04
N LEU A 131 5.34 -8.58 19.12
CA LEU A 131 4.54 -8.37 17.90
C LEU A 131 3.07 -8.09 18.21
N ARG A 132 2.49 -8.81 19.19
CA ARG A 132 1.15 -8.50 19.69
C ARG A 132 1.17 -7.11 20.30
N GLY A 133 2.20 -6.75 21.08
CA GLY A 133 2.40 -5.47 21.75
C GLY A 133 2.41 -4.23 20.87
N LEU A 134 2.61 -4.36 19.56
CA LEU A 134 2.77 -3.23 18.63
C LEU A 134 1.58 -2.26 18.66
N GLY A 135 1.90 -0.97 18.66
CA GLY A 135 0.93 0.11 18.47
C GLY A 135 0.60 0.34 16.99
N THR A 136 -0.47 1.08 16.70
CA THR A 136 -0.97 1.29 15.32
C THR A 136 0.10 1.83 14.37
N GLY A 137 0.94 2.78 14.81
CA GLY A 137 2.01 3.33 13.97
C GLY A 137 3.07 2.30 13.57
N ALA A 138 3.45 1.41 14.49
CA ALA A 138 4.41 0.35 14.21
C ALA A 138 3.80 -0.72 13.27
N VAL A 139 2.51 -1.04 13.45
CA VAL A 139 1.78 -1.93 12.54
C VAL A 139 1.73 -1.34 11.13
N GLN A 140 1.46 -0.04 10.98
CA GLN A 140 1.46 0.60 9.65
C GLN A 140 2.84 0.57 9.02
N ALA A 141 3.89 0.95 9.75
CA ALA A 141 5.27 0.89 9.24
C ALA A 141 5.64 -0.52 8.77
N LEU A 142 5.25 -1.56 9.52
CA LEU A 142 5.49 -2.93 9.10
C LEU A 142 4.72 -3.30 7.83
N ARG A 143 3.48 -2.83 7.66
CA ARG A 143 2.66 -3.12 6.47
C ARG A 143 3.11 -2.37 5.23
N ASP A 144 3.69 -1.18 5.41
CA ASP A 144 4.31 -0.42 4.32
C ASP A 144 5.58 -1.11 3.80
N VAL A 145 6.25 -1.86 4.67
CA VAL A 145 7.50 -2.58 4.36
C VAL A 145 7.23 -4.02 3.91
N LEU A 146 6.44 -4.79 4.65
CA LEU A 146 6.02 -6.14 4.28
C LEU A 146 4.62 -6.07 3.65
N LEU A 147 4.59 -5.96 2.33
CA LEU A 147 3.39 -5.70 1.55
C LEU A 147 2.47 -6.91 1.44
N ALA A 148 3.05 -8.11 1.42
CA ALA A 148 2.32 -9.37 1.40
C ALA A 148 3.21 -10.57 1.76
N VAL A 149 2.57 -11.64 2.24
CA VAL A 149 3.10 -13.00 2.29
C VAL A 149 2.43 -13.82 1.19
N ARG A 150 3.17 -14.10 0.12
CA ARG A 150 2.74 -14.94 -0.98
C ARG A 150 2.94 -16.41 -0.65
N THR A 151 1.91 -17.20 -0.85
CA THR A 151 1.96 -18.64 -0.56
C THR A 151 1.03 -19.45 -1.48
N SER A 152 1.36 -20.72 -1.68
CA SER A 152 0.44 -21.71 -2.24
C SER A 152 -0.40 -22.39 -1.16
N GLU A 153 -0.13 -22.16 0.12
CA GLU A 153 -0.82 -22.76 1.27
C GLU A 153 -1.42 -21.67 2.18
N PRO A 154 -2.40 -20.88 1.68
CA PRO A 154 -2.92 -19.72 2.39
C PRO A 154 -3.52 -20.07 3.75
N ASP A 155 -4.23 -21.20 3.87
CA ASP A 155 -4.84 -21.64 5.12
C ASP A 155 -3.81 -21.96 6.20
N ALA A 156 -2.69 -22.61 5.83
CA ALA A 156 -1.62 -22.97 6.76
C ALA A 156 -0.90 -21.70 7.28
N VAL A 157 -0.64 -20.75 6.39
CA VAL A 157 -0.02 -19.47 6.75
C VAL A 157 -0.97 -18.62 7.59
N HIS A 158 -2.26 -18.54 7.24
CA HIS A 158 -3.28 -17.89 8.06
C HIS A 158 -3.33 -18.48 9.46
N ALA A 159 -3.37 -19.82 9.56
CA ALA A 159 -3.42 -20.51 10.85
C ALA A 159 -2.21 -20.19 11.73
N ALA A 160 -1.01 -20.14 11.16
CA ALA A 160 0.20 -19.75 11.89
C ALA A 160 0.15 -18.28 12.33
N LEU A 161 -0.24 -17.37 11.44
CA LEU A 161 -0.29 -15.93 11.74
C LEU A 161 -1.38 -15.56 12.77
N ARG A 162 -2.38 -16.41 13.00
CA ARG A 162 -3.44 -16.16 14.00
C ARG A 162 -2.90 -15.91 15.41
N VAL A 163 -1.70 -16.38 15.76
CA VAL A 163 -1.10 -16.06 17.08
C VAL A 163 -0.82 -14.56 17.24
N LEU A 164 -0.70 -13.83 16.12
CA LEU A 164 -0.47 -12.38 16.08
C LEU A 164 -1.76 -11.56 16.00
N ALA A 165 -2.89 -12.20 15.73
CA ALA A 165 -4.18 -11.51 15.66
C ALA A 165 -4.61 -11.04 17.06
N ARG A 166 -5.03 -9.78 17.15
CA ARG A 166 -5.61 -9.17 18.36
C ARG A 166 -7.12 -9.06 18.22
#